data_AF-A0A1G8IK20-F1
#
_entry.id   AF-A0A1G8IK20-F1
#
_cell.length_a   1.000
_cell.length_b   1.000
_cell.length_c   1.000
_cell.angle_alpha   90.00
_cell.angle_beta   90.00
_cell.angle_gamma   90.00
#
_symmetry.space_group_name_H-M   'P 1'
#
loop_
_entity.id
_entity.type
_entity.pdbx_description
1 polymer ?
#
loop_
_entity_poly.entity_id
_entity_poly.type
_entity_poly.pdbx_seq_one_letter_code
_entity_poly.pdbx_strand_id
1 'polypeptide(L)' 'MLRTFCADCGTSIAYFDQGLPEELYLTIGFFDHPERFAPQAHAYWDMKLPWVEFGDHLPRVGRYSRRRDPAVGNPADR' A
#
# COMPACT_ATOMS: atom_id res chain seq x y z
N MET A 1 -10.07 0.58 -7.88
CA MET A 1 -9.36 -0.17 -6.83
C MET A 1 -10.37 -0.92 -5.99
N LEU A 2 -9.98 -2.06 -5.39
CA LEU A 2 -10.83 -2.86 -4.52
C LEU A 2 -10.05 -3.24 -3.26
N ARG A 3 -10.65 -3.02 -2.09
CA ARG A 3 -10.17 -3.55 -0.79
C ARG A 3 -11.14 -4.62 -0.33
N THR A 4 -10.60 -5.75 0.12
CA THR A 4 -11.40 -6.86 0.66
C THR A 4 -11.24 -6.93 2.17
N PHE A 5 -12.27 -7.42 2.84
CA PHE A 5 -12.35 -7.48 4.30
C PHE A 5 -12.87 -8.85 4.73
N CYS A 6 -12.47 -9.31 5.92
CA CYS A 6 -13.08 -10.46 6.56
C CYS A 6 -14.57 -10.20 6.81
N ALA A 7 -15.45 -11.11 6.41
CA ALA A 7 -16.88 -10.95 6.57
C ALA A 7 -17.33 -10.95 8.05
N ASP A 8 -16.56 -11.58 8.93
CA ASP A 8 -16.94 -11.75 10.34
C ASP A 8 -16.44 -10.59 11.22
N CYS A 9 -15.20 -10.13 11.01
CA CYS A 9 -14.56 -9.13 11.89
C CYS A 9 -14.17 -7.82 11.18
N GLY A 10 -14.31 -7.74 9.86
CA GLY A 10 -14.02 -6.52 9.09
C GLY A 10 -12.53 -6.19 8.92
N THR A 11 -11.60 -7.07 9.30
CA THR A 11 -10.16 -6.83 9.08
C THR A 11 -9.84 -6.79 7.57
N SER A 12 -9.08 -5.78 7.12
CA SER A 12 -8.68 -5.59 5.70
C SER A 12 -7.70 -6.66 5.26
N ILE A 13 -8.05 -7.52 4.31
CA ILE A 13 -7.24 -8.67 3.86
C ILE A 13 -6.34 -8.30 2.67
N ALA A 14 -6.96 -7.90 1.56
CA ALA A 14 -6.24 -7.70 0.30
C ALA A 14 -6.64 -6.40 -0.40
N TYR A 15 -5.75 -5.95 -1.27
CA TYR A 15 -5.95 -4.80 -2.13
C TYR A 15 -5.62 -5.16 -3.58
N PHE A 16 -6.48 -4.72 -4.48
CA PHE A 16 -6.34 -4.87 -5.92
C PHE A 16 -6.45 -3.50 -6.59
N ASP A 17 -5.54 -3.25 -7.54
CA ASP A 17 -5.57 -2.05 -8.36
C ASP A 17 -5.64 -2.43 -9.84
N GLN A 18 -6.63 -1.91 -10.56
CA GLN A 18 -6.74 -2.11 -12.00
C GLN A 18 -5.54 -1.55 -12.76
N GLY A 19 -4.83 -0.56 -12.19
CA GLY A 19 -3.58 -0.06 -12.78
C GLY A 19 -2.35 -0.91 -12.48
N LEU A 20 -2.48 -1.96 -11.65
CA LEU A 20 -1.43 -2.93 -11.32
C LEU A 20 -2.03 -4.36 -11.41
N PRO A 21 -2.53 -4.77 -12.60
CA PRO A 21 -3.34 -5.99 -12.73
C PRO A 21 -2.57 -7.28 -12.42
N GLU A 22 -1.25 -7.25 -12.48
CA GLU A 22 -0.35 -8.38 -12.17
C GLU A 22 0.06 -8.44 -10.69
N GLU A 23 -0.44 -7.52 -9.85
CA GLU A 23 -0.06 -7.44 -8.45
C GLU A 23 -1.25 -7.69 -7.52
N LEU A 24 -1.03 -8.56 -6.54
CA LEU A 24 -1.89 -8.76 -5.39
C LEU A 24 -1.20 -8.20 -4.16
N TYR A 25 -1.87 -7.30 -3.45
CA TYR A 25 -1.38 -6.76 -2.18
C TYR A 25 -2.11 -7.45 -1.04
N LEU A 26 -1.34 -7.99 -0.10
CA LEU A 26 -1.86 -8.54 1.16
C LEU A 26 -1.44 -7.63 2.30
N THR A 27 -2.32 -7.43 3.27
CA THR A 27 -1.98 -6.68 4.48
C THR A 27 -1.07 -7.53 5.36
N ILE A 28 0.04 -6.93 5.81
CA ILE A 28 1.08 -7.64 6.57
C ILE A 28 0.56 -8.24 7.90
N GLY A 29 -0.52 -7.67 8.47
CA GLY A 29 -1.12 -8.13 9.72
C GLY A 29 -1.74 -9.52 9.69
N PHE A 30 -1.87 -10.16 8.53
CA PHE A 30 -2.39 -11.53 8.39
C PHE A 30 -1.31 -12.62 8.42
N PHE A 31 -0.04 -12.23 8.38
CA PHE A 31 1.05 -13.18 8.30
C PHE A 31 1.40 -13.67 9.70
N ASP A 32 1.68 -14.98 9.85
CA ASP A 32 2.13 -15.55 11.13
C ASP A 32 3.54 -15.06 11.52
N HIS A 33 4.34 -14.71 10.51
CA HIS A 33 5.72 -14.24 10.65
C HIS A 33 5.97 -12.94 9.86
N PRO A 34 5.33 -11.82 10.24
CA PRO A 34 5.39 -10.57 9.50
C PRO A 34 6.81 -9.96 9.47
N GLU A 35 7.64 -10.26 10.46
CA GLU A 35 9.03 -9.81 10.55
C GLU A 35 9.91 -10.26 9.37
N ARG A 36 9.49 -11.29 8.61
CA ARG A 36 10.18 -11.77 7.41
C ARG A 36 10.00 -10.84 6.20
N PHE A 37 9.08 -9.87 6.30
CA PHE A 37 8.71 -8.97 5.21
C PHE A 37 8.98 -7.52 5.61
N ALA A 38 10.25 -7.20 5.87
CA ALA A 38 10.66 -5.84 6.22
C ALA A 38 10.26 -4.83 5.11
N PRO A 39 9.73 -3.65 5.46
CA PRO A 39 9.38 -2.62 4.49
C PRO A 39 10.60 -2.20 3.65
N GLN A 40 10.37 -1.97 2.36
CA GLN A 40 11.42 -1.58 1.42
C GLN A 40 11.33 -0.12 0.97
N ALA A 41 10.18 0.54 1.19
CA ALA A 41 9.95 1.93 0.84
C ALA A 41 8.69 2.47 1.55
N HIS A 42 8.60 3.80 1.65
CA HIS A 42 7.39 4.51 2.03
C HIS A 42 6.71 5.07 0.78
N ALA A 43 5.58 4.50 0.37
CA ALA A 43 4.75 5.02 -0.72
C ALA A 43 3.78 6.10 -0.21
N TYR A 44 3.32 6.97 -1.11
CA TYR A 44 2.44 8.10 -0.79
C TYR A 44 2.99 9.05 0.28
N TRP A 45 4.30 9.25 0.30
CA TRP A 45 4.96 10.08 1.30
C TRP A 45 4.41 11.51 1.35
N ASP A 46 3.95 12.06 0.23
CA ASP A 46 3.39 13.41 0.18
C ASP A 46 2.08 13.54 0.95
N MET A 47 1.41 12.43 1.25
CA MET A 47 0.18 12.39 2.05
C MET A 47 0.45 12.13 3.55
N LYS A 48 1.71 11.93 3.93
CA LYS A 48 2.12 11.72 5.31
C LYS A 48 1.83 12.97 6.14
N LEU A 49 1.29 12.79 7.34
CA LEU A 49 1.10 13.88 8.28
C LEU A 49 2.45 14.49 8.70
N PRO A 50 2.54 15.83 8.80
CA PRO A 50 3.81 16.52 8.97
C PRO A 50 4.52 16.18 10.28
N TRP A 51 3.78 15.76 11.31
CA TRP A 51 4.32 15.44 12.64
C TRP A 51 4.72 13.96 12.83
N VAL A 52 4.42 13.07 11.88
CA VAL A 52 4.86 11.66 11.96
C VAL A 52 6.35 11.60 11.69
N GLU A 53 7.14 10.83 12.42
CA GLU A 53 8.57 10.64 12.12
C GLU A 53 8.90 9.16 11.98
N PHE A 54 9.77 8.83 11.03
CA PHE A 54 10.22 7.46 10.77
C PHE A 54 11.74 7.38 10.96
N GLY A 55 12.19 6.54 11.90
CA GLY A 55 13.60 6.38 12.26
C GLY A 55 14.44 5.52 11.31
N ASP A 56 14.00 5.34 10.06
CA ASP A 56 14.68 4.51 9.06
C ASP A 56 15.30 5.36 7.93
N HIS A 57 15.98 4.70 6.98
CA HIS A 57 16.54 5.35 5.79
C HIS A 57 15.91 4.85 4.48
N LEU A 58 14.70 4.27 4.53
CA LEU A 58 14.06 3.68 3.36
C LEU A 58 13.66 4.74 2.32
N PRO A 59 13.62 4.42 1.01
CA PRO A 59 13.14 5.35 -0.01
C PRO A 59 11.77 5.97 0.32
N ARG A 60 11.64 7.30 0.12
CA ARG A 60 10.39 8.05 0.27
C ARG A 60 9.84 8.38 -1.10
N VAL A 61 8.75 7.74 -1.48
CA VAL A 61 8.10 7.91 -2.78
C VAL A 61 6.81 8.70 -2.58
N GLY A 62 6.69 9.86 -3.21
CA GLY A 62 5.55 10.76 -3.01
C GLY A 62 4.19 10.19 -3.47
N ARG A 63 4.21 9.16 -4.33
CA ARG A 63 3.03 8.47 -4.89
C ARG A 63 3.25 6.95 -4.81
N TYR A 64 2.65 6.20 -5.73
CA TYR A 64 2.88 4.76 -5.89
C TYR A 64 4.39 4.44 -6.00
N SER A 65 4.85 3.44 -5.23
CA SER A 65 6.21 2.89 -5.33
C SER A 65 6.38 1.93 -6.51
N ARG A 66 5.28 1.59 -7.21
CA ARG A 66 5.23 0.71 -8.38
C ARG A 66 4.73 1.48 -9.59
N ARG A 67 5.20 1.11 -10.78
CA ARG A 67 4.73 1.72 -12.04
C ARG A 67 3.30 1.26 -12.32
N ARG A 68 2.36 2.19 -12.24
CA ARG A 68 0.93 1.96 -12.50
C ARG A 68 0.58 2.35 -13.93
N ASP A 69 -0.43 1.69 -14.51
CA ASP A 69 -0.98 2.08 -15.81
C ASP A 69 -1.54 3.51 -15.75
N PRO A 70 -0.99 4.46 -16.54
CA PRO A 70 -1.46 5.84 -16.56
C PRO A 70 -2.87 5.99 -17.14
N ALA A 71 -3.33 5.07 -18.01
CA ALA A 71 -4.65 5.15 -18.63
C ALA A 71 -5.80 4.98 -17.63
N VAL A 72 -5.55 4.31 -16.51
CA VAL A 72 -6.55 4.08 -15.45
C VAL A 72 -6.74 5.35 -14.59
N GLY A 73 -5.79 6.30 -14.62
CA GLY A 73 -5.79 7.51 -13.78
C GLY A 73 -5.58 7.22 -12.29
N ASN A 74 -5.14 8.19 -11.50
CA ASN A 74 -4.84 8.00 -10.08
C ASN A 74 -6.13 8.06 -9.24
N PRO A 75 -6.40 7.06 -8.37
CA PRO A 75 -7.52 7.12 -7.44
C PRO A 75 -7.47 8.32 -6.48
N ALA A 76 -6.29 8.85 -6.17
CA ALA A 76 -6.13 10.02 -5.30
C ALA A 76 -6.56 11.34 -5.96
N ASP A 77 -6.75 11.37 -7.28
CA ASP A 77 -7.15 12.56 -8.04
C ASP A 77 -8.68 12.65 -8.23
N ARG A 78 -9.46 11.77 -7.57
CA ARG A 78 -10.92 11.68 -7.70
C ARG A 78 -11.62 11.99 -6.39
#